data_AF-A0A1J8Q6M1-F1
#
_entry.id   AF-A0A1J8Q6M1-F1
#
_cell.length_a   1.000
_cell.length_b   1.000
_cell.length_c   1.000
_cell.angle_alpha   90.00
_cell.angle_beta   90.00
_cell.angle_gamma   90.00
#
_symmetry.space_group_name_H-M   'P 1'
#
loop_
_entity.id
_entity.type
_entity.pdbx_description
1 polymer ?
#
loop_
_entity_poly.entity_id
_entity_poly.type
_entity_poly.pdbx_seq_one_letter_code
_entity_poly.pdbx_strand_id
1 'polypeptide(L)'
;MELDKIKNHLISRCTAKNSKINDDVAEHNVGVFINELEEFYTRKAIVSFSYKYLYDLFEDFISFAAKATSEKRFQALASSASKHPFLLEFHGGNKKSNKDFKNISANECYPLESKVVSYKTALVYAVTEGRNAWHSTWIKKTDKMNFFSTFDNAKNFCEGSRVQGSIFTINEVPAVVIDGEKDSYLFIELGSKAPFSGQDEMLLNLRIHTESSDNVRAMQVPTLWECAKKVESFLELDEPYRKGRRAYIGLKSLVDYEVLDNDDLNVWFSCSNGGEYLLGWNDASSTINTSAIRKLVSKGYYGD
;
A
#
# COMPACT_ATOMS: atom_id res chain seq x y z
N MET A 1 8.86 17.42 2.80
CA MET A 1 9.13 18.07 4.12
C MET A 1 10.61 17.91 4.45
N GLU A 2 11.12 18.43 5.57
CA GLU A 2 12.47 18.12 6.06
C GLU A 2 12.34 17.37 7.38
N LEU A 3 13.24 16.41 7.64
CA LEU A 3 13.14 15.55 8.82
C LEU A 3 13.21 16.34 10.13
N ASP A 4 14.01 17.39 10.17
CA ASP A 4 14.21 18.22 11.37
C ASP A 4 12.98 19.09 11.67
N LYS A 5 12.21 19.46 10.63
CA LYS A 5 10.88 20.09 10.79
C LYS A 5 9.85 19.11 11.35
N ILE A 6 9.96 17.81 11.05
CA ILE A 6 9.15 16.75 11.67
C ILE A 6 9.52 16.58 13.14
N LYS A 7 10.82 16.43 13.45
CA LYS A 7 11.33 16.30 14.82
C LYS A 7 10.84 17.46 15.68
N ASN A 8 11.05 18.70 15.24
CA ASN A 8 10.62 19.89 15.96
C ASN A 8 9.10 19.98 16.14
N HIS A 9 8.29 19.55 15.15
CA HIS A 9 6.84 19.51 15.29
C HIS A 9 6.36 18.46 16.31
N LEU A 10 6.94 17.25 16.29
CA LEU A 10 6.61 16.18 17.22
C LEU A 10 7.03 16.53 18.66
N ILE A 11 8.21 17.12 18.85
CA ILE A 11 8.67 17.62 20.16
C ILE A 11 7.68 18.68 20.70
N SER A 12 7.38 19.70 19.90
CA SER A 12 6.43 20.77 20.28
C SER A 12 5.03 20.23 20.58
N ARG A 13 4.57 19.19 19.89
CA ARG A 13 3.29 18.52 20.18
C ARG A 13 3.33 17.71 21.48
N CYS A 14 4.43 17.00 21.75
CA CYS A 14 4.62 16.19 22.94
C CYS A 14 4.56 17.06 24.22
N THR A 15 5.34 18.14 24.24
CA THR A 15 5.43 19.04 25.41
C THR A 15 4.15 19.86 25.60
N ALA A 16 3.52 20.33 24.52
CA ALA A 16 2.23 21.03 24.60
C ALA A 16 1.07 20.15 25.11
N LYS A 17 1.10 18.83 24.87
CA LYS A 17 0.07 17.91 25.36
C LYS A 17 0.31 17.44 26.79
N ASN A 18 1.56 17.30 27.21
CA ASN A 18 1.91 16.78 28.53
C ASN A 18 2.95 17.69 29.21
N SER A 19 2.47 18.68 29.95
CA SER A 19 3.27 19.68 30.69
C SER A 19 4.14 19.12 31.83
N LYS A 20 4.24 17.78 31.96
CA LYS A 20 5.17 17.08 32.85
C LYS A 20 6.36 16.45 32.12
N ILE A 21 6.37 16.48 30.77
CA ILE A 21 7.52 16.10 29.95
C ILE A 21 8.32 17.38 29.68
N ASN A 22 9.58 17.40 30.09
CA ASN A 22 10.54 18.44 29.71
C ASN A 22 11.06 18.21 28.28
N ASP A 23 11.58 19.27 27.68
CA ASP A 23 12.06 19.26 26.29
C ASP A 23 13.09 18.14 26.04
N ASP A 24 14.03 17.89 26.97
CA ASP A 24 15.05 16.83 26.85
C ASP A 24 14.43 15.42 26.66
N VAL A 25 13.34 15.11 27.38
CA VAL A 25 12.67 13.80 27.31
C VAL A 25 11.78 13.73 26.08
N ALA A 26 11.19 14.84 25.64
CA ALA A 26 10.48 14.89 24.35
C ALA A 26 11.46 14.69 23.18
N GLU A 27 12.59 15.37 23.18
CA GLU A 27 13.64 15.25 22.16
C GLU A 27 14.23 13.84 22.12
N HIS A 28 14.57 13.25 23.28
CA HIS A 28 15.04 11.87 23.33
C HIS A 28 14.02 10.90 22.72
N ASN A 29 12.76 10.97 23.14
CA ASN A 29 11.74 10.03 22.67
C ASN A 29 11.39 10.21 21.18
N VAL A 30 11.35 11.46 20.67
CA VAL A 30 11.17 11.74 19.25
C VAL A 30 12.40 11.32 18.43
N GLY A 31 13.60 11.46 18.99
CA GLY A 31 14.84 10.95 18.40
C GLY A 31 14.82 9.43 18.24
N VAL A 32 14.48 8.70 19.31
CA VAL A 32 14.34 7.23 19.26
C VAL A 32 13.23 6.82 18.29
N PHE A 33 12.06 7.47 18.32
CA PHE A 33 10.95 7.19 17.39
C PHE A 33 11.37 7.37 15.93
N ILE A 34 12.02 8.49 15.58
CA ILE A 34 12.43 8.73 14.18
C ILE A 34 13.53 7.76 13.75
N ASN A 35 14.47 7.41 14.63
CA ASN A 35 15.49 6.42 14.32
C ASN A 35 14.87 5.02 14.08
N GLU A 36 13.98 4.55 14.97
CA GLU A 36 13.24 3.29 14.77
C GLU A 36 12.32 3.37 13.53
N LEU A 37 11.77 4.54 13.18
CA LEU A 37 10.99 4.75 11.96
C LEU A 37 11.84 4.69 10.67
N GLU A 38 13.08 5.20 10.71
CA GLU A 38 14.06 5.11 9.61
C GLU A 38 14.58 3.67 9.38
N GLU A 39 14.32 2.71 10.28
CA GLU A 39 14.55 1.27 10.05
C GLU A 39 13.43 0.62 9.19
N PHE A 40 12.21 1.17 9.19
CA PHE A 40 11.07 0.65 8.40
C PHE A 40 10.81 1.43 7.10
N TYR A 41 11.20 2.70 7.05
CA TYR A 41 10.77 3.63 6.01
C TYR A 41 11.94 4.46 5.49
N THR A 42 12.02 4.61 4.15
CA THR A 42 12.98 5.55 3.56
C THR A 42 12.76 6.95 4.10
N ARG A 43 13.84 7.74 4.22
CA ARG A 43 13.74 9.15 4.61
C ARG A 43 12.84 9.95 3.65
N LYS A 44 12.69 9.53 2.38
CA LYS A 44 11.72 10.11 1.41
C LYS A 44 10.26 9.79 1.79
N ALA A 45 9.95 8.58 2.24
CA ALA A 45 8.63 8.23 2.77
C ALA A 45 8.27 9.09 4.00
N ILE A 46 9.16 9.13 5.00
CA ILE A 46 8.91 9.83 6.26
C ILE A 46 8.62 11.33 6.01
N VAL A 47 9.35 11.98 5.11
CA VAL A 47 9.11 13.40 4.77
C VAL A 47 7.94 13.67 3.81
N SER A 48 7.18 12.63 3.45
CA SER A 48 5.94 12.72 2.68
C SER A 48 4.68 12.45 3.53
N PHE A 49 4.83 11.81 4.70
CA PHE A 49 3.72 11.58 5.62
C PHE A 49 3.14 12.89 6.16
N SER A 50 1.83 12.91 6.44
CA SER A 50 1.20 14.05 7.09
C SER A 50 1.61 14.15 8.55
N TYR A 51 1.70 15.38 9.09
CA TYR A 51 1.98 15.59 10.52
C TYR A 51 0.99 14.85 11.43
N LYS A 52 -0.27 14.70 11.02
CA LYS A 52 -1.28 13.94 11.76
C LYS A 52 -0.89 12.45 11.83
N TYR A 53 -0.60 11.83 10.69
CA TYR A 53 -0.21 10.41 10.61
C TYR A 53 1.05 10.11 11.42
N LEU A 54 2.09 10.96 11.29
CA LEU A 54 3.33 10.86 12.07
C LEU A 54 3.08 10.98 13.58
N TYR A 55 2.14 11.85 13.98
CA TYR A 55 1.78 12.06 15.37
C TYR A 55 0.90 10.92 15.94
N ASP A 56 -0.03 10.39 15.16
CA ASP A 56 -0.85 9.22 15.54
C ASP A 56 0.05 7.99 15.76
N LEU A 57 1.03 7.73 14.86
CA LEU A 57 2.07 6.71 15.06
C LEU A 57 2.95 6.98 16.29
N PHE A 58 3.33 8.23 16.54
CA PHE A 58 4.16 8.61 17.68
C PHE A 58 3.43 8.42 19.02
N GLU A 59 2.14 8.72 19.09
CA GLU A 59 1.31 8.48 20.28
C GLU A 59 1.17 6.98 20.58
N ASP A 60 0.90 6.16 19.56
CA ASP A 60 0.89 4.70 19.67
C ASP A 60 2.25 4.19 20.17
N PHE A 61 3.36 4.68 19.59
CA PHE A 61 4.73 4.37 20.04
C PHE A 61 4.95 4.75 21.51
N ILE A 62 4.67 5.99 21.93
CA ILE A 62 4.86 6.45 23.31
C ILE A 62 4.03 5.64 24.32
N SER A 63 2.79 5.29 23.95
CA SER A 63 1.89 4.50 24.81
C SER A 63 2.47 3.13 25.18
N PHE A 64 3.31 2.58 24.29
CA PHE A 64 3.92 1.26 24.42
C PHE A 64 5.38 1.32 24.90
N ALA A 65 6.15 2.29 24.39
CA ALA A 65 7.59 2.43 24.60
C ALA A 65 8.00 2.59 26.07
N ALA A 66 7.16 3.24 26.88
CA ALA A 66 7.43 3.54 28.29
C ALA A 66 7.71 2.32 29.20
N LYS A 67 7.49 1.08 28.71
CA LYS A 67 7.74 -0.17 29.45
C LYS A 67 8.33 -1.31 28.58
N ALA A 68 8.83 -0.99 27.38
CA ALA A 68 9.18 -2.00 26.37
C ALA A 68 10.67 -2.02 25.99
N THR A 69 11.21 -3.23 25.80
CA THR A 69 12.49 -3.47 25.11
C THR A 69 12.43 -2.98 23.67
N SER A 70 13.58 -2.68 23.05
CA SER A 70 13.67 -2.26 21.64
C SER A 70 12.92 -3.21 20.71
N GLU A 71 13.16 -4.52 20.81
CA GLU A 71 12.45 -5.55 20.06
C GLU A 71 10.92 -5.46 20.19
N LYS A 72 10.40 -5.19 21.40
CA LYS A 72 8.96 -5.05 21.61
C LYS A 72 8.43 -3.70 21.10
N ARG A 73 9.22 -2.63 21.15
CA ARG A 73 8.87 -1.35 20.51
C ARG A 73 8.84 -1.49 19.00
N PHE A 74 9.82 -2.15 18.41
CA PHE A 74 9.87 -2.50 16.99
C PHE A 74 8.64 -3.31 16.57
N GLN A 75 8.26 -4.35 17.35
CA GLN A 75 7.01 -5.10 17.12
C GLN A 75 5.75 -4.24 17.23
N ALA A 76 5.70 -3.29 18.18
CA ALA A 76 4.57 -2.37 18.33
C ALA A 76 4.51 -1.32 17.22
N LEU A 77 5.66 -0.78 16.79
CA LEU A 77 5.78 0.16 15.67
C LEU A 77 5.41 -0.54 14.36
N ALA A 78 5.89 -1.77 14.13
CA ALA A 78 5.47 -2.62 13.02
C ALA A 78 3.95 -2.91 13.06
N SER A 79 3.41 -3.22 14.24
CA SER A 79 1.97 -3.47 14.42
C SER A 79 1.13 -2.22 14.15
N SER A 80 1.56 -1.03 14.58
CA SER A 80 0.85 0.22 14.29
C SER A 80 1.05 0.67 12.85
N ALA A 81 2.24 0.50 12.28
CA ALA A 81 2.50 0.61 10.84
C ALA A 81 1.63 -0.37 10.02
N SER A 82 1.25 -1.53 10.56
CA SER A 82 0.33 -2.49 9.92
C SER A 82 -1.16 -2.29 10.28
N LYS A 83 -1.49 -1.41 11.24
CA LYS A 83 -2.84 -0.80 11.42
C LYS A 83 -3.02 0.45 10.55
N HIS A 84 -1.90 1.11 10.24
CA HIS A 84 -1.77 2.23 9.34
C HIS A 84 -1.00 1.87 8.03
N PRO A 85 -1.22 0.69 7.41
CA PRO A 85 -0.46 0.29 6.23
C PRO A 85 -0.85 1.26 5.12
N PHE A 86 0.14 1.89 4.49
CA PHE A 86 0.04 2.96 3.48
C PHE A 86 -1.38 3.16 2.98
N LEU A 87 -2.13 4.08 3.59
CA LEU A 87 -3.58 4.09 3.47
C LEU A 87 -4.03 4.44 2.05
N LEU A 88 -4.17 3.38 1.25
CA LEU A 88 -5.43 2.95 0.67
C LEU A 88 -6.57 3.13 1.68
N GLU A 89 -6.93 4.39 1.94
CA GLU A 89 -8.10 4.76 2.71
C GLU A 89 -9.35 4.55 1.83
N PHE A 90 -9.56 3.30 1.40
CA PHE A 90 -10.86 2.85 0.93
C PHE A 90 -11.85 3.12 2.07
N HIS A 91 -12.59 4.22 1.91
CA HIS A 91 -13.68 4.65 2.77
C HIS A 91 -14.90 3.71 2.58
N GLY A 92 -14.68 2.41 2.81
CA GLY A 92 -15.70 1.37 2.90
C GLY A 92 -16.54 1.58 4.17
N GLY A 93 -17.37 2.61 4.12
CA GLY A 93 -18.10 3.15 5.25
C GLY A 93 -19.12 2.17 5.82
N ASN A 94 -19.35 2.29 7.12
CA ASN A 94 -20.44 1.56 7.78
C ASN A 94 -21.78 1.89 7.11
N LYS A 95 -22.66 0.88 7.03
CA LYS A 95 -23.98 0.90 6.36
C LYS A 95 -24.86 2.10 6.73
N LYS A 96 -24.65 3.23 6.05
CA LYS A 96 -25.57 4.38 5.95
C LYS A 96 -25.87 4.63 4.48
N SER A 97 -26.99 5.30 4.22
CA SER A 97 -27.69 5.28 2.94
C SER A 97 -26.88 5.85 1.79
N ASN A 98 -27.15 5.31 0.59
CA ASN A 98 -26.52 5.62 -0.70
C ASN A 98 -26.92 7.02 -1.25
N LYS A 99 -26.88 8.05 -0.39
CA LYS A 99 -27.21 9.45 -0.69
C LYS A 99 -26.05 10.41 -0.42
N ASP A 100 -25.19 10.10 0.55
CA ASP A 100 -24.22 11.06 1.09
C ASP A 100 -22.90 11.12 0.30
N PHE A 101 -22.59 10.09 -0.50
CA PHE A 101 -21.37 9.97 -1.32
C PHE A 101 -21.27 10.92 -2.52
N LYS A 102 -22.23 11.85 -2.73
CA LYS A 102 -22.20 12.79 -3.86
C LYS A 102 -21.14 13.89 -3.78
N ASN A 103 -20.49 14.05 -2.63
CA ASN A 103 -19.73 15.27 -2.30
C ASN A 103 -18.21 15.08 -2.13
N ILE A 104 -17.64 13.91 -2.44
CA ILE A 104 -16.18 13.79 -2.60
C ILE A 104 -15.80 14.54 -3.88
N SER A 105 -15.06 15.64 -3.73
CA SER A 105 -14.78 16.55 -4.84
C SER A 105 -13.66 15.99 -5.74
N ALA A 106 -13.64 16.38 -7.02
CA ALA A 106 -12.59 15.95 -7.95
C ALA A 106 -11.20 16.53 -7.63
N ASN A 107 -11.06 17.35 -6.59
CA ASN A 107 -9.85 18.10 -6.26
C ASN A 107 -8.88 17.33 -5.34
N GLU A 108 -9.26 16.16 -4.83
CA GLU A 108 -8.47 15.36 -3.87
C GLU A 108 -7.60 14.30 -4.55
N CYS A 109 -7.60 14.25 -5.89
CA CYS A 109 -6.74 13.37 -6.69
C CYS A 109 -5.58 14.16 -7.30
N TYR A 110 -4.39 14.02 -6.72
CA TYR A 110 -3.17 14.66 -7.21
C TYR A 110 -2.79 14.13 -8.61
N PRO A 111 -2.73 14.97 -9.66
CA PRO A 111 -2.12 14.58 -10.92
C PRO A 111 -0.61 14.32 -10.69
N LEU A 112 0.01 13.57 -11.61
CA LEU A 112 1.46 13.40 -11.64
C LEU A 112 2.10 14.75 -12.02
N GLU A 113 2.45 15.59 -11.05
CA GLU A 113 2.96 16.97 -11.25
C GLU A 113 4.39 17.06 -11.84
N SER A 114 4.87 16.02 -12.52
CA SER A 114 6.23 15.92 -13.06
C SER A 114 6.26 15.08 -14.33
N LYS A 115 7.21 15.37 -15.22
CA LYS A 115 7.47 14.54 -16.41
C LYS A 115 7.76 13.10 -15.98
N VAL A 116 7.30 12.11 -16.75
CA VAL A 116 7.73 10.71 -16.58
C VAL A 116 9.22 10.60 -16.95
N VAL A 117 9.99 9.97 -16.06
CA VAL A 117 11.44 9.76 -16.16
C VAL A 117 11.76 8.31 -16.50
N SER A 118 11.05 7.33 -15.91
CA SER A 118 11.25 5.92 -16.26
C SER A 118 10.03 5.05 -15.94
N TYR A 119 9.99 3.89 -16.59
CA TYR A 119 9.10 2.78 -16.24
C TYR A 119 9.96 1.65 -15.66
N LYS A 120 9.45 0.95 -14.65
CA LYS A 120 10.14 -0.16 -13.96
C LYS A 120 9.16 -1.31 -13.68
N THR A 121 9.68 -2.53 -13.64
CA THR A 121 8.91 -3.68 -13.14
C THR A 121 9.00 -3.70 -11.61
N ALA A 122 7.93 -4.12 -10.94
CA ALA A 122 7.87 -4.21 -9.49
C ALA A 122 7.06 -5.43 -9.05
N LEU A 123 7.26 -5.85 -7.81
CA LEU A 123 6.60 -6.97 -7.17
C LEU A 123 5.86 -6.48 -5.92
N VAL A 124 4.61 -6.91 -5.75
CA VAL A 124 3.78 -6.55 -4.61
C VAL A 124 3.10 -7.78 -4.04
N TYR A 125 3.07 -7.88 -2.72
CA TYR A 125 2.55 -9.03 -1.99
C TYR A 125 1.10 -8.79 -1.59
N ALA A 126 0.19 -9.49 -2.25
CA ALA A 126 -1.24 -9.41 -2.01
C ALA A 126 -1.71 -10.48 -1.02
N VAL A 127 -2.04 -10.05 0.20
CA VAL A 127 -2.54 -10.91 1.28
C VAL A 127 -4.06 -11.00 1.23
N THR A 128 -4.58 -12.22 1.36
CA THR A 128 -6.01 -12.51 1.57
C THR A 128 -6.19 -13.36 2.83
N GLU A 129 -7.24 -13.08 3.61
CA GLU A 129 -7.64 -13.86 4.80
C GLU A 129 -8.88 -14.71 4.50
N GLY A 130 -8.84 -15.97 4.92
CA GLY A 130 -9.99 -16.84 5.09
C GLY A 130 -10.00 -17.50 6.47
N ARG A 131 -11.02 -18.32 6.73
CA ARG A 131 -11.04 -19.21 7.90
C ARG A 131 -11.46 -20.62 7.52
N ASN A 132 -10.94 -21.59 8.26
CA ASN A 132 -11.54 -22.92 8.32
C ASN A 132 -12.90 -22.82 9.03
N ALA A 133 -13.95 -23.30 8.37
CA ALA A 133 -15.22 -23.58 9.03
C ALA A 133 -15.21 -24.98 9.68
N TRP A 134 -16.28 -25.29 10.42
CA TRP A 134 -16.56 -26.65 10.88
C TRP A 134 -16.66 -27.58 9.66
N HIS A 135 -16.09 -28.80 9.75
CA HIS A 135 -15.96 -29.78 8.65
C HIS A 135 -15.02 -29.38 7.49
N SER A 136 -13.97 -28.61 7.75
CA SER A 136 -12.85 -28.36 6.80
C SER A 136 -13.21 -27.59 5.53
N THR A 137 -14.43 -27.06 5.41
CA THR A 137 -14.79 -26.12 4.35
C THR A 137 -14.05 -24.80 4.58
N TRP A 138 -13.20 -24.40 3.63
CA TRP A 138 -12.59 -23.07 3.63
C TRP A 138 -13.65 -22.02 3.28
N ILE A 139 -13.85 -21.05 4.17
CA ILE A 139 -14.68 -19.88 3.89
C ILE A 139 -13.73 -18.69 3.71
N LYS A 140 -13.64 -18.18 2.48
CA LYS A 140 -13.07 -16.86 2.21
C LYS A 140 -13.90 -15.85 3.01
N LYS A 141 -13.28 -15.21 4.00
CA LYS A 141 -13.99 -14.44 5.02
C LYS A 141 -14.09 -12.95 4.66
N THR A 142 -13.24 -12.51 3.73
CA THR A 142 -13.04 -11.10 3.43
C THR A 142 -12.63 -10.94 1.97
N ASP A 143 -13.33 -10.08 1.23
CA ASP A 143 -12.91 -9.63 -0.11
C ASP A 143 -11.87 -8.50 -0.06
N LYS A 144 -11.53 -8.04 1.15
CA LYS A 144 -10.40 -7.15 1.41
C LYS A 144 -9.09 -7.87 1.13
N MET A 145 -8.38 -7.39 0.12
CA MET A 145 -7.01 -7.76 -0.21
C MET A 145 -6.09 -6.64 0.29
N ASN A 146 -5.05 -7.00 1.05
CA ASN A 146 -4.07 -6.05 1.59
C ASN A 146 -2.77 -6.17 0.78
N PHE A 147 -2.09 -5.05 0.51
CA PHE A 147 -0.90 -5.00 -0.36
C PHE A 147 0.33 -4.52 0.41
N PHE A 148 1.45 -5.22 0.25
CA PHE A 148 2.73 -4.92 0.90
C PHE A 148 3.86 -4.90 -0.13
N SER A 149 4.84 -4.01 0.05
CA SER A 149 5.95 -3.86 -0.91
C SER A 149 7.06 -4.91 -0.76
N THR A 150 7.04 -5.70 0.32
CA THR A 150 7.98 -6.81 0.57
C THR A 150 7.30 -8.04 1.16
N PHE A 151 7.91 -9.22 0.97
CA PHE A 151 7.36 -10.49 1.46
C PHE A 151 7.34 -10.57 3.00
N ASP A 152 8.37 -10.04 3.66
CA ASP A 152 8.45 -10.03 5.13
C ASP A 152 7.35 -9.17 5.77
N ASN A 153 7.02 -8.02 5.17
CA ASN A 153 5.91 -7.19 5.63
C ASN A 153 4.56 -7.91 5.50
N ALA A 154 4.36 -8.67 4.42
CA ALA A 154 3.16 -9.49 4.24
C ALA A 154 3.06 -10.62 5.30
N LYS A 155 4.16 -11.31 5.60
CA LYS A 155 4.21 -12.34 6.67
C LYS A 155 3.96 -11.75 8.05
N ASN A 156 4.62 -10.63 8.39
CA ASN A 156 4.45 -9.93 9.67
C ASN A 156 2.99 -9.48 9.90
N PHE A 157 2.32 -8.99 8.84
CA PHE A 157 0.89 -8.70 8.89
C PHE A 157 0.03 -9.94 9.14
N CYS A 158 0.36 -11.09 8.53
CA CYS A 158 -0.37 -12.34 8.74
C CYS A 158 -0.25 -12.85 10.18
N GLU A 159 0.95 -12.78 10.78
CA GLU A 159 1.15 -13.14 12.20
C GLU A 159 0.43 -12.17 13.14
N GLY A 160 0.56 -10.86 12.92
CA GLY A 160 -0.14 -9.83 13.72
C GLY A 160 -1.67 -9.90 13.61
N SER A 161 -2.19 -10.44 12.51
CA SER A 161 -3.62 -10.69 12.28
C SER A 161 -4.08 -12.08 12.72
N ARG A 162 -3.18 -12.94 13.21
CA ARG A 162 -3.45 -14.36 13.43
C ARG A 162 -4.41 -14.59 14.60
N VAL A 163 -5.51 -15.26 14.31
CA VAL A 163 -6.49 -15.73 15.29
C VAL A 163 -6.86 -17.20 15.01
N GLN A 164 -7.46 -17.88 15.98
CA GLN A 164 -7.78 -19.30 15.87
C GLN A 164 -8.60 -19.60 14.61
N GLY A 165 -8.08 -20.51 13.76
CA GLY A 165 -8.71 -20.94 12.52
C GLY A 165 -8.53 -20.03 11.30
N SER A 166 -7.78 -18.92 11.41
CA SER A 166 -7.41 -18.11 10.23
C SER A 166 -6.45 -18.85 9.31
N ILE A 167 -6.62 -18.59 8.01
CA ILE A 167 -5.73 -19.00 6.92
C ILE A 167 -5.42 -17.75 6.12
N PHE A 168 -4.15 -17.58 5.77
CA PHE A 168 -3.69 -16.53 4.90
C PHE A 168 -3.17 -17.11 3.59
N THR A 169 -3.34 -16.36 2.50
CA THR A 169 -2.66 -16.62 1.24
C THR A 169 -1.99 -15.33 0.79
N ILE A 170 -0.68 -15.40 0.62
CA ILE A 170 0.15 -14.32 0.08
C ILE A 170 0.40 -14.65 -1.39
N ASN A 171 0.09 -13.72 -2.29
CA ASN A 171 0.33 -13.87 -3.72
C ASN A 171 1.35 -12.83 -4.15
N GLU A 172 2.36 -13.23 -4.91
CA GLU A 172 3.10 -12.27 -5.72
C GLU A 172 2.21 -11.73 -6.84
N VAL A 173 2.11 -10.40 -6.90
CA VAL A 173 1.37 -9.69 -7.93
C VAL A 173 2.32 -8.75 -8.66
N PRO A 174 2.50 -8.91 -9.98
CA PRO A 174 3.43 -8.10 -10.73
C PRO A 174 2.83 -6.72 -11.01
N ALA A 175 3.66 -5.70 -10.87
CA ALA A 175 3.28 -4.29 -10.94
C ALA A 175 4.19 -3.50 -11.89
N VAL A 176 3.72 -2.32 -12.28
CA VAL A 176 4.46 -1.35 -13.10
C VAL A 176 4.68 -0.10 -12.24
N VAL A 177 5.92 0.30 -12.01
CA VAL A 177 6.23 1.60 -11.42
C VAL A 177 6.52 2.60 -12.53
N ILE A 178 5.84 3.75 -12.47
CA ILE A 178 6.08 4.92 -13.30
C ILE A 178 6.75 5.96 -12.40
N ASP A 179 8.04 6.20 -12.60
CA ASP A 179 8.78 7.26 -11.92
C ASP A 179 8.62 8.58 -12.67
N GLY A 180 8.12 9.62 -11.99
CA GLY A 180 8.26 11.00 -12.43
C GLY A 180 9.42 11.72 -11.71
N GLU A 181 9.76 12.93 -12.16
CA GLU A 181 10.89 13.72 -11.61
C GLU A 181 10.77 14.00 -10.10
N LYS A 182 9.54 14.08 -9.58
CA LYS A 182 9.24 14.32 -8.16
C LYS A 182 8.78 13.04 -7.46
N ASP A 183 7.81 12.37 -8.06
CA ASP A 183 6.98 11.34 -7.45
C ASP A 183 6.92 10.07 -8.30
N SER A 184 6.90 8.92 -7.64
CA SER A 184 6.77 7.60 -8.26
C SER A 184 5.37 7.04 -8.02
N TYR A 185 4.83 6.26 -8.97
CA TYR A 185 3.49 5.68 -8.90
C TYR A 185 3.51 4.21 -9.30
N LEU A 186 3.04 3.32 -8.42
CA LEU A 186 2.98 1.88 -8.62
C LEU A 186 1.57 1.48 -9.08
N PHE A 187 1.48 0.74 -10.19
CA PHE A 187 0.23 0.30 -10.81
C PHE A 187 0.09 -1.23 -10.81
N ILE A 188 -1.08 -1.72 -10.39
CA ILE A 188 -1.43 -3.15 -10.31
C ILE A 188 -2.71 -3.42 -11.12
N GLU A 189 -2.74 -4.44 -12.00
CA GLU A 189 -3.97 -4.94 -12.64
C GLU A 189 -4.50 -6.18 -11.90
N LEU A 190 -5.65 -6.07 -11.24
CA LEU A 190 -6.26 -7.17 -10.50
C LEU A 190 -7.19 -8.04 -11.35
N GLY A 191 -7.31 -9.32 -10.98
CA GLY A 191 -8.22 -10.29 -11.60
C GLY A 191 -7.75 -10.85 -12.95
N SER A 192 -6.53 -10.54 -13.37
CA SER A 192 -5.99 -10.86 -14.70
C SER A 192 -4.91 -11.92 -14.65
N LYS A 193 -4.99 -12.93 -15.53
CA LYS A 193 -3.90 -13.90 -15.74
C LYS A 193 -2.78 -13.37 -16.64
N ALA A 194 -2.95 -12.20 -17.25
CA ALA A 194 -1.90 -11.51 -17.98
C ALA A 194 -2.04 -9.99 -17.76
N PRO A 195 -1.66 -9.49 -16.57
CA PRO A 195 -1.68 -8.08 -16.23
C PRO A 195 -1.13 -7.19 -17.34
N PHE A 196 -1.85 -6.13 -17.68
CA PHE A 196 -1.52 -5.15 -18.71
C PHE A 196 -1.39 -5.69 -20.15
N SER A 197 -1.77 -6.95 -20.40
CA SER A 197 -1.86 -7.49 -21.76
C SER A 197 -2.79 -6.65 -22.63
N GLY A 198 -2.31 -6.13 -23.76
CA GLY A 198 -3.08 -5.25 -24.64
C GLY A 198 -3.32 -3.84 -24.08
N GLN A 199 -2.60 -3.43 -23.03
CA GLN A 199 -2.61 -2.05 -22.49
C GLN A 199 -1.39 -1.23 -22.94
N ASP A 200 -0.49 -1.80 -23.76
CA ASP A 200 0.71 -1.15 -24.32
C ASP A 200 0.48 0.33 -24.62
N GLU A 201 -0.46 0.65 -25.51
CA GLU A 201 -0.72 2.02 -25.95
C GLU A 201 -1.43 2.87 -24.91
N MET A 202 -2.27 2.30 -24.03
CA MET A 202 -2.95 3.13 -23.03
C MET A 202 -1.95 3.67 -22.00
N LEU A 203 -1.02 2.82 -21.55
CA LEU A 203 -0.05 3.20 -20.52
C LEU A 203 1.13 4.00 -21.07
N LEU A 204 1.60 3.72 -22.29
CA LEU A 204 2.62 4.54 -22.95
C LEU A 204 2.08 5.92 -23.36
N ASN A 205 0.77 6.04 -23.62
CA ASN A 205 0.11 7.32 -23.86
C ASN A 205 -0.44 7.98 -22.58
N LEU A 206 0.08 7.66 -21.38
CA LEU A 206 -0.06 8.55 -20.21
C LEU A 206 0.75 9.84 -20.41
N ARG A 207 0.25 10.71 -21.29
CA ARG A 207 0.58 12.13 -21.24
C ARG A 207 -0.13 12.74 -20.04
N ILE A 208 0.54 12.71 -18.89
CA ILE A 208 0.05 13.46 -17.74
C ILE A 208 0.22 14.94 -18.06
N HIS A 209 -0.90 15.65 -18.18
CA HIS A 209 -0.90 17.08 -18.47
C HIS A 209 -0.54 17.89 -17.22
N THR A 210 0.73 18.31 -17.15
CA THR A 210 1.26 19.22 -16.13
C THR A 210 1.09 20.68 -16.56
N GLU A 211 -0.15 21.15 -16.75
CA GLU A 211 -0.44 22.55 -17.09
C GLU A 211 -1.41 23.20 -16.11
N SER A 212 -0.93 24.21 -15.40
CA SER A 212 -1.75 25.14 -14.63
C SER A 212 -2.33 26.22 -15.56
N SER A 213 -3.48 25.96 -16.19
CA SER A 213 -4.27 27.01 -16.84
C SER A 213 -5.78 26.75 -16.72
N ASP A 214 -6.54 27.81 -16.40
CA ASP A 214 -7.96 27.70 -16.03
C ASP A 214 -8.90 27.31 -17.19
N ASN A 215 -8.43 27.27 -18.44
CA ASN A 215 -9.29 27.17 -19.63
C ASN A 215 -8.70 26.35 -20.79
N VAL A 216 -8.30 25.09 -20.54
CA VAL A 216 -8.10 24.10 -21.62
C VAL A 216 -8.95 22.86 -21.35
N ARG A 217 -9.60 22.34 -22.40
CA ARG A 217 -10.31 21.05 -22.36
C ARG A 217 -9.28 19.93 -22.24
N ALA A 218 -8.96 19.53 -21.01
CA ALA A 218 -7.98 18.49 -20.70
C ALA A 218 -8.20 17.23 -21.55
N MET A 219 -7.12 16.66 -22.08
CA MET A 219 -7.17 15.43 -22.85
C MET A 219 -7.78 14.32 -21.99
N GLN A 220 -8.87 13.74 -22.47
CA GLN A 220 -9.67 12.81 -21.68
C GLN A 220 -8.87 11.53 -21.40
N VAL A 221 -8.50 11.34 -20.12
CA VAL A 221 -8.06 10.04 -19.57
C VAL A 221 -9.16 9.46 -18.66
N PRO A 222 -10.39 9.21 -19.16
CA PRO A 222 -11.44 8.62 -18.37
C PRO A 222 -11.12 7.16 -18.04
N THR A 223 -10.23 6.48 -18.79
CA THR A 223 -9.95 5.07 -18.57
C THR A 223 -9.38 4.79 -17.17
N LEU A 224 -8.29 5.43 -16.74
CA LEU A 224 -7.75 5.22 -15.39
C LEU A 224 -8.64 5.83 -14.30
N TRP A 225 -9.24 7.01 -14.51
CA TRP A 225 -10.08 7.66 -13.51
C TRP A 225 -11.43 6.97 -13.30
N GLU A 226 -12.08 6.53 -14.38
CA GLU A 226 -13.24 5.64 -14.26
C GLU A 226 -12.83 4.26 -13.75
N CYS A 227 -11.63 3.75 -14.03
CA CYS A 227 -11.17 2.51 -13.39
C CYS A 227 -11.03 2.70 -11.88
N ALA A 228 -10.44 3.79 -11.39
CA ALA A 228 -10.35 4.11 -9.96
C ALA A 228 -11.74 4.22 -9.30
N LYS A 229 -12.66 5.00 -9.89
CA LYS A 229 -14.07 5.07 -9.47
C LYS A 229 -14.83 3.75 -9.58
N LYS A 230 -14.39 2.86 -10.48
CA LYS A 230 -14.87 1.49 -10.56
C LYS A 230 -14.26 0.60 -9.48
N VAL A 231 -13.00 0.79 -9.03
CA VAL A 231 -12.43 -0.02 -7.94
C VAL A 231 -13.21 0.18 -6.64
N GLU A 232 -13.59 1.41 -6.29
CA GLU A 232 -14.47 1.66 -5.13
C GLU A 232 -15.83 0.96 -5.25
N SER A 233 -16.41 0.90 -6.46
CA SER A 233 -17.68 0.20 -6.73
C SER A 233 -17.53 -1.28 -7.15
N PHE A 234 -16.31 -1.84 -7.10
CA PHE A 234 -16.03 -3.25 -7.37
C PHE A 234 -15.87 -4.06 -6.07
N LEU A 235 -15.57 -3.42 -4.95
CA LEU A 235 -15.39 -4.12 -3.66
C LEU A 235 -16.72 -4.54 -2.99
N GLU A 236 -17.87 -4.41 -3.67
CA GLU A 236 -19.22 -4.74 -3.17
C GLU A 236 -20.01 -5.73 -4.06
N LEU A 237 -19.37 -6.59 -4.87
CA LEU A 237 -20.07 -7.41 -5.89
C LEU A 237 -19.95 -8.95 -5.76
N ASP A 238 -21.09 -9.61 -5.46
CA ASP A 238 -21.32 -11.07 -5.50
C ASP A 238 -21.38 -11.65 -6.96
N GLU A 239 -20.34 -12.36 -7.45
CA GLU A 239 -20.22 -13.13 -8.74
C GLU A 239 -20.61 -12.50 -10.12
N PRO A 240 -20.47 -11.19 -10.42
CA PRO A 240 -20.53 -10.71 -11.81
C PRO A 240 -19.21 -10.94 -12.58
N TYR A 241 -18.19 -11.51 -11.94
CA TYR A 241 -16.78 -11.39 -12.34
C TYR A 241 -16.32 -12.33 -13.47
N ARG A 242 -17.23 -12.76 -14.34
CA ARG A 242 -16.95 -13.74 -15.39
C ARG A 242 -16.56 -13.19 -16.77
N LYS A 243 -16.71 -11.89 -17.06
CA LYS A 243 -16.33 -11.32 -18.37
C LYS A 243 -15.76 -9.88 -18.32
N GLY A 244 -14.43 -9.78 -18.45
CA GLY A 244 -13.78 -8.73 -19.23
C GLY A 244 -13.59 -7.34 -18.61
N ARG A 245 -13.83 -7.15 -17.29
CA ARG A 245 -13.47 -5.91 -16.60
C ARG A 245 -12.19 -6.08 -15.80
N ARG A 246 -11.27 -5.12 -15.91
CA ARG A 246 -10.01 -5.02 -15.16
C ARG A 246 -10.15 -3.94 -14.08
N ALA A 247 -9.49 -4.13 -12.94
CA ALA A 247 -9.37 -3.12 -11.91
C ALA A 247 -7.91 -2.70 -11.77
N TYR A 248 -7.65 -1.40 -11.69
CA TYR A 248 -6.30 -0.85 -11.55
C TYR A 248 -6.17 -0.12 -10.21
N ILE A 249 -5.17 -0.49 -9.41
CA ILE A 249 -4.77 0.27 -8.22
C ILE A 249 -3.52 1.07 -8.57
N GLY A 250 -3.54 2.39 -8.33
CA GLY A 250 -2.39 3.28 -8.42
C GLY A 250 -2.00 3.77 -7.02
N LEU A 251 -0.80 3.44 -6.57
CA LEU A 251 -0.24 3.86 -5.27
C LEU A 251 0.85 4.89 -5.50
N LYS A 252 0.89 5.98 -4.72
CA LYS A 252 2.07 6.87 -4.70
C LYS A 252 3.23 6.12 -4.03
N SER A 253 4.17 5.66 -4.83
CA SER A 253 5.31 4.87 -4.39
C SER A 253 6.33 5.76 -3.69
N LEU A 254 6.49 5.50 -2.39
CA LEU A 254 7.35 6.26 -1.47
C LEU A 254 8.37 5.34 -0.78
N VAL A 255 8.24 4.04 -1.01
CA VAL A 255 8.84 2.93 -0.28
C VAL A 255 9.70 2.12 -1.22
N ASP A 256 10.67 1.39 -0.66
CA ASP A 256 11.32 0.33 -1.39
C ASP A 256 10.31 -0.78 -1.72
N TYR A 257 10.41 -1.28 -2.96
CA TYR A 257 9.61 -2.36 -3.52
C TYR A 257 10.55 -3.39 -4.13
N GLU A 258 10.20 -4.67 -4.03
CA GLU A 258 10.97 -5.73 -4.66
C GLU A 258 10.85 -5.62 -6.20
N VAL A 259 11.95 -5.85 -6.92
CA VAL A 259 11.97 -5.78 -8.39
C VAL A 259 11.50 -7.12 -8.95
N LEU A 260 10.63 -7.07 -9.95
CA LEU A 260 10.20 -8.28 -10.66
C LEU A 260 11.30 -8.70 -11.64
N ASP A 261 12.22 -9.54 -11.18
CA ASP A 261 13.40 -10.01 -11.92
C ASP A 261 13.15 -11.30 -12.72
N ASN A 262 12.25 -12.17 -12.28
CA ASN A 262 11.87 -13.43 -12.93
C ASN A 262 10.43 -13.41 -13.52
N ASP A 263 10.07 -14.41 -14.32
CA ASP A 263 8.70 -14.59 -14.82
C ASP A 263 7.86 -15.56 -13.96
N ASP A 264 8.53 -16.38 -13.14
CA ASP A 264 7.91 -17.35 -12.24
C ASP A 264 7.46 -16.70 -10.92
N LEU A 265 6.20 -16.28 -10.88
CA LEU A 265 5.58 -15.68 -9.70
C LEU A 265 5.15 -16.75 -8.67
N ASN A 266 5.25 -16.44 -7.38
CA ASN A 266 4.93 -17.34 -6.27
C ASN A 266 3.56 -17.07 -5.60
N VAL A 267 3.02 -18.10 -4.94
CA VAL A 267 1.88 -18.04 -4.03
C VAL A 267 2.20 -18.87 -2.79
N TRP A 268 2.00 -18.33 -1.59
CA TRP A 268 2.20 -19.04 -0.33
C TRP A 268 0.92 -19.19 0.46
N PHE A 269 0.69 -20.39 0.97
CA PHE A 269 -0.43 -20.73 1.83
C PHE A 269 0.06 -20.94 3.27
N SER A 270 -0.52 -20.22 4.23
CA SER A 270 -0.15 -20.34 5.64
C SER A 270 -0.62 -21.68 6.22
N CYS A 271 0.24 -22.39 6.95
CA CYS A 271 -0.13 -23.55 7.74
C CYS A 271 0.15 -23.31 9.24
N SER A 272 -0.64 -23.94 10.11
CA SER A 272 -0.50 -23.77 11.56
C SER A 272 0.39 -24.84 12.16
N ASN A 273 1.53 -24.42 12.72
CA ASN A 273 2.42 -25.28 13.50
C ASN A 273 1.97 -25.44 14.97
N GLY A 274 0.92 -24.72 15.39
CA GLY A 274 0.41 -24.70 16.77
C GLY A 274 0.23 -23.29 17.32
N GLY A 275 -0.36 -23.18 18.51
CA GLY A 275 -0.68 -21.88 19.13
C GLY A 275 0.55 -21.04 19.49
N GLU A 276 1.64 -21.69 19.87
CA GLU A 276 2.88 -21.07 20.38
C GLU A 276 3.95 -20.87 19.29
N TYR A 277 3.68 -21.34 18.06
CA TYR A 277 4.62 -21.31 16.94
C TYR A 277 4.16 -20.36 15.84
N LEU A 278 5.10 -19.75 15.12
CA LEU A 278 4.85 -19.01 13.88
C LEU A 278 4.15 -19.90 12.83
N LEU A 279 3.46 -19.25 11.90
CA LEU A 279 2.90 -19.87 10.70
C LEU A 279 4.02 -20.49 9.86
N GLY A 280 3.81 -21.73 9.42
CA GLY A 280 4.55 -22.29 8.30
C GLY A 280 3.96 -21.76 6.99
N TRP A 281 4.71 -21.91 5.91
CA TRP A 281 4.31 -21.44 4.58
C TRP A 281 4.62 -22.54 3.57
N ASN A 282 3.60 -22.98 2.83
CA ASN A 282 3.75 -23.87 1.69
C ASN A 282 3.69 -23.01 0.42
N ASP A 283 4.72 -23.09 -0.42
CA ASP A 283 4.82 -22.40 -1.71
C ASP A 283 4.12 -23.17 -2.85
N ALA A 284 3.76 -22.43 -3.89
CA ALA A 284 3.28 -22.93 -5.18
C ALA A 284 3.54 -21.88 -6.28
N SER A 285 3.73 -22.34 -7.52
CA SER A 285 3.82 -21.44 -8.68
C SER A 285 2.45 -20.80 -8.99
N SER A 286 2.45 -19.49 -9.21
CA SER A 286 1.33 -18.75 -9.77
C SER A 286 1.06 -19.12 -11.23
N THR A 287 -0.10 -18.68 -11.75
CA THR A 287 -0.44 -18.82 -13.19
C THR A 287 -0.64 -17.46 -13.87
N ILE A 288 -0.03 -16.43 -13.31
CA ILE A 288 -0.02 -15.05 -13.82
C ILE A 288 1.17 -14.90 -14.79
N ASN A 289 0.91 -14.36 -15.97
CA ASN A 289 1.92 -14.11 -17.00
C ASN A 289 2.40 -12.64 -16.96
N THR A 290 3.69 -12.47 -16.69
CA THR A 290 4.44 -11.21 -16.52
C THR A 290 4.84 -10.52 -17.84
N SER A 291 4.82 -11.23 -18.98
CA SER A 291 5.49 -10.78 -20.21
C SER A 291 4.99 -9.43 -20.74
N ALA A 292 3.72 -9.10 -20.53
CA ALA A 292 3.15 -7.81 -20.92
C ALA A 292 3.68 -6.64 -20.06
N ILE A 293 3.96 -6.87 -18.77
CA ILE A 293 4.62 -5.89 -17.89
C ILE A 293 6.06 -5.64 -18.34
N ARG A 294 6.83 -6.70 -18.59
CA ARG A 294 8.20 -6.58 -19.12
C ARG A 294 8.25 -5.82 -20.44
N LYS A 295 7.33 -6.15 -21.36
CA LYS A 295 7.18 -5.49 -22.68
C LYS A 295 6.76 -4.02 -22.57
N LEU A 296 5.90 -3.67 -21.62
CA LEU A 296 5.53 -2.28 -21.36
C LEU A 296 6.72 -1.48 -20.86
N VAL A 297 7.43 -2.01 -19.86
CA VAL A 297 8.61 -1.36 -19.26
C VAL A 297 9.75 -1.20 -20.28
N SER A 298 10.04 -2.24 -21.08
CA SER A 298 11.08 -2.14 -22.12
C SER A 298 10.73 -1.17 -23.24
N LYS A 299 9.44 -0.96 -23.55
CA LYS A 299 8.99 0.11 -24.47
C LYS A 299 9.09 1.50 -23.85
N GLY A 300 8.67 1.64 -22.58
CA GLY A 300 8.64 2.92 -21.87
C GLY A 300 10.01 3.56 -21.65
N TYR A 301 11.09 2.82 -21.88
CA TYR A 301 12.47 3.30 -21.82
C TYR A 301 12.93 4.07 -23.07
N TYR A 302 12.26 3.92 -24.21
CA TYR A 302 12.64 4.57 -25.49
C TYR A 302 11.96 5.94 -25.70
N GLY A 303 11.94 6.76 -24.65
CA GLY A 303 11.24 8.05 -24.60
C GLY A 303 12.16 9.28 -24.73
N ASP A 304 13.04 9.29 -25.73
CA ASP A 304 13.86 10.44 -26.13
C ASP A 304 13.12 11.36 -27.13
#